data_AF-A0A2Z2PHM3-F1
#
_entry.id   AF-A0A2Z2PHM3-F1
#
_cell.length_a   1.000
_cell.length_b   1.000
_cell.length_c   1.000
_cell.angle_alpha   90.00
_cell.angle_beta   90.00
_cell.angle_gamma   90.00
#
_symmetry.space_group_name_H-M   'P 1'
#
loop_
_entity.id
_entity.type
_entity.pdbx_description
1 polymer ?
#
loop_
_entity_poly.entity_id
_entity_poly.type
_entity_poly.pdbx_seq_one_letter_code
_entity_poly.pdbx_strand_id
1 'polypeptide(L)'
;MVAVTRKSQMGAKLEVNPAAVADVLKVLARHNPGLSKQALAATGKVMAVVSAVAARLSVEQQRRIADDETELAHIVEAAVAELAAKPGHVLAEVSVEKPVEVSRGAGLGQSVGIEEGRRRLDEFATPTRIEDWAGPVAGPGDIEKKFGTKRSTLHDWHKRGAVVGLLKGERKHVFPLAQFVDGRPVEGMPQVTKIIRNPRSAWQWLIQPKPSIGGTPLDNLKMGNLDEVLDAAERDFG
;
A
#
# COMPACT_ATOMS: atom_id res chain seq x y z
N MET A 1 41.65 -3.21 1.98
CA MET A 1 41.44 -1.97 1.21
C MET A 1 40.02 -2.07 0.64
N VAL A 2 39.15 -1.15 1.04
CA VAL A 2 37.68 -1.24 0.92
C VAL A 2 37.24 -0.82 -0.48
N ALA A 3 36.52 -1.69 -1.19
CA ALA A 3 35.85 -1.35 -2.44
C ALA A 3 34.47 -0.75 -2.13
N VAL A 4 34.28 0.53 -2.46
CA VAL A 4 32.99 1.22 -2.34
C VAL A 4 32.27 1.11 -3.69
N THR A 5 31.20 0.32 -3.72
CA THR A 5 30.25 0.26 -4.83
C THR A 5 29.31 1.46 -4.77
N ARG A 6 29.36 2.35 -5.77
CA ARG A 6 28.36 3.41 -5.95
C ARG A 6 27.09 2.82 -6.56
N LYS A 7 26.05 2.80 -5.72
CA LYS A 7 24.67 2.44 -6.04
C LYS A 7 24.11 3.39 -7.11
N SER A 8 23.77 2.86 -8.28
CA SER A 8 23.10 3.59 -9.36
C SER A 8 21.71 4.03 -8.90
N GLN A 9 21.46 5.35 -8.91
CA GLN A 9 20.14 5.92 -8.68
C GLN A 9 19.24 5.68 -9.90
N MET A 10 18.54 4.54 -9.92
CA MET A 10 17.32 4.38 -10.72
C MET A 10 16.15 4.94 -9.90
N GLY A 11 15.71 6.15 -10.24
CA GLY A 11 14.56 6.76 -9.57
C GLY A 11 14.26 8.22 -9.93
N ALA A 12 14.72 8.72 -11.07
CA ALA A 12 14.30 10.05 -11.53
C ALA A 12 13.02 9.89 -12.36
N LYS A 13 11.88 10.29 -11.78
CA LYS A 13 10.64 10.56 -12.51
C LYS A 13 10.98 11.57 -13.61
N LEU A 14 10.79 11.23 -14.87
CA LEU A 14 10.94 12.21 -15.96
C LEU A 14 9.85 13.26 -15.79
N GLU A 15 10.20 14.43 -15.24
CA GLU A 15 9.35 15.60 -15.33
C GLU A 15 9.47 16.18 -16.74
N VAL A 16 8.49 15.86 -17.58
CA VAL A 16 8.39 16.41 -18.93
C VAL A 16 7.47 17.63 -18.88
N ASN A 17 7.97 18.80 -19.31
CA ASN A 17 7.19 20.03 -19.35
C ASN A 17 5.97 19.86 -20.28
N PRO A 18 4.73 20.06 -19.79
CA PRO A 18 3.51 19.83 -20.56
C PRO A 18 3.40 20.73 -21.81
N ALA A 19 3.99 21.92 -21.81
CA ALA A 19 4.04 22.79 -22.99
C ALA A 19 4.94 22.22 -24.09
N ALA A 20 6.11 21.68 -23.71
CA ALA A 20 7.02 21.04 -24.65
C ALA A 20 6.42 19.76 -25.26
N VAL A 21 5.63 19.01 -24.48
CA VAL A 21 4.87 17.86 -24.98
C VAL A 21 3.82 18.30 -26.00
N ALA A 22 3.11 19.39 -25.74
CA ALA A 22 2.09 19.91 -26.66
C ALA A 22 2.71 20.38 -28.00
N ASP A 23 3.88 21.02 -27.97
CA ASP A 23 4.59 21.46 -29.17
C ASP A 23 5.09 20.29 -30.01
N VAL A 24 5.69 19.27 -29.36
CA VAL A 24 6.13 18.04 -30.04
C VAL A 24 4.94 17.31 -30.65
N LEU A 25 3.81 17.20 -29.95
CA LEU A 25 2.60 16.56 -30.46
C LEU A 25 2.02 17.32 -31.67
N LYS A 26 2.08 18.65 -31.67
CA LYS A 26 1.62 19.49 -32.80
C LYS A 26 2.48 19.28 -34.05
N VAL A 27 3.81 19.18 -33.88
CA VAL A 27 4.73 18.86 -34.98
C VAL A 27 4.50 17.44 -35.49
N LEU A 28 4.36 16.46 -34.60
CA LEU A 28 4.10 15.07 -34.97
C LEU A 28 2.79 14.90 -35.74
N ALA A 29 1.72 15.58 -35.32
CA ALA A 29 0.42 15.55 -36.01
C ALA A 29 0.49 16.15 -37.42
N ARG A 30 1.35 17.16 -37.64
CA ARG A 30 1.54 17.79 -38.96
C ARG A 30 2.24 16.87 -39.95
N HIS A 31 3.22 16.10 -39.49
CA HIS A 31 4.00 15.18 -40.34
C HIS A 31 3.39 13.78 -40.45
N ASN A 32 2.43 13.43 -39.58
CA ASN A 32 1.76 12.12 -39.57
C ASN A 32 0.24 12.26 -39.46
N PRO A 33 -0.45 12.82 -40.47
CA PRO A 33 -1.88 13.16 -40.39
C PRO A 33 -2.81 11.92 -40.29
N GLY A 34 -2.32 10.73 -40.63
CA GLY A 34 -3.08 9.47 -40.55
C GLY A 34 -3.15 8.84 -39.16
N LEU A 35 -2.45 9.37 -38.16
CA LEU A 35 -2.42 8.79 -36.82
C LEU A 35 -3.62 9.21 -35.98
N SER A 36 -4.20 8.26 -35.23
CA SER A 36 -5.24 8.54 -34.25
C SER A 36 -4.69 9.37 -33.08
N LYS A 37 -5.57 10.06 -32.32
CA LYS A 37 -5.16 10.82 -31.14
C LYS A 37 -4.41 9.97 -30.10
N GLN A 38 -4.79 8.70 -29.96
CA GLN A 38 -4.12 7.76 -29.06
C GLN A 38 -2.73 7.36 -29.58
N ALA A 39 -2.61 7.10 -30.88
CA ALA A 39 -1.32 6.82 -31.51
C ALA A 39 -0.37 8.02 -31.40
N LEU A 40 -0.86 9.24 -31.62
CA LEU A 40 -0.09 10.47 -31.43
C LEU A 40 0.42 10.62 -29.99
N ALA A 41 -0.42 10.35 -28.99
CA ALA A 41 -0.02 10.40 -27.58
C ALA A 41 1.04 9.34 -27.24
N ALA A 42 0.93 8.14 -27.81
CA ALA A 42 1.94 7.07 -27.65
C ALA A 42 3.27 7.46 -28.30
N THR A 43 3.25 7.94 -29.54
CA THR A 43 4.44 8.44 -30.25
C THR A 43 5.10 9.59 -29.49
N GLY A 44 4.33 10.52 -28.93
CA GLY A 44 4.85 11.61 -28.11
C GLY A 44 5.64 11.14 -26.89
N LYS A 45 5.19 10.07 -26.22
CA LYS A 45 5.91 9.47 -25.08
C LYS A 45 7.23 8.83 -25.51
N VAL A 46 7.25 8.12 -26.65
CA VAL A 46 8.48 7.54 -27.20
C VAL A 46 9.49 8.65 -27.51
N MET A 47 9.06 9.70 -28.20
CA MET A 47 9.92 10.84 -28.53
C MET A 47 10.44 11.59 -27.30
N ALA A 48 9.65 11.70 -26.24
CA ALA A 48 10.11 12.29 -24.99
C ALA A 48 11.25 11.49 -24.34
N VAL A 49 11.17 10.16 -24.36
CA VAL A 49 12.23 9.29 -23.84
C VAL A 49 13.49 9.38 -24.70
N VAL A 50 13.35 9.31 -26.03
CA VAL A 50 14.47 9.44 -26.97
C VAL A 50 15.18 10.79 -26.78
N SER A 51 14.41 11.88 -26.66
CA SER A 51 14.95 13.23 -26.40
C SER A 51 15.71 13.31 -25.07
N ALA A 52 15.15 12.74 -23.99
CA ALA A 52 15.81 12.73 -22.69
C ALA A 52 17.11 11.90 -22.66
N VAL A 53 17.19 10.84 -23.47
CA VAL A 53 18.43 10.05 -23.64
C VAL A 53 19.44 10.83 -24.47
N ALA A 54 19.02 11.43 -25.59
CA ALA A 54 19.88 12.24 -26.45
C ALA A 54 20.48 13.44 -25.71
N ALA A 55 19.73 14.06 -24.79
CA ALA A 55 20.19 15.17 -23.97
C ALA A 55 21.33 14.80 -22.98
N ARG A 56 21.57 13.51 -22.73
CA ARG A 56 22.65 13.02 -21.85
C ARG A 56 23.93 12.70 -22.60
N LEU A 57 23.90 12.74 -23.93
CA LEU A 57 25.07 12.48 -24.77
C LEU A 57 25.99 13.70 -24.82
N SER A 58 27.29 13.46 -25.00
CA SER A 58 28.23 14.54 -25.31
C SER A 58 28.00 15.09 -26.71
N VAL A 59 28.43 16.33 -26.97
CA VAL A 59 28.31 17.00 -28.28
C VAL A 59 28.96 16.17 -29.40
N GLU A 60 30.08 15.51 -29.11
CA GLU A 60 30.77 14.63 -30.05
C GLU A 60 29.95 13.37 -30.39
N GLN A 61 29.26 12.79 -29.40
CA GLN A 61 28.36 11.64 -29.61
C GLN A 61 27.09 12.05 -30.36
N GLN A 62 26.55 13.23 -30.10
CA GLN A 62 25.39 13.76 -30.83
C GLN A 62 25.72 13.98 -32.32
N ARG A 63 26.92 14.49 -32.64
CA ARG A 63 27.37 14.66 -34.03
C ARG A 63 27.49 13.33 -34.77
N ARG A 64 28.15 12.33 -34.17
CA ARG A 64 28.26 10.99 -34.76
C ARG A 64 26.91 10.34 -35.06
N ILE A 65 25.92 10.56 -34.20
CA ILE A 65 24.54 10.07 -34.42
C ILE A 65 23.86 10.85 -35.55
N ALA A 66 24.11 12.14 -35.68
CA ALA A 66 23.55 12.96 -36.76
C ALA A 66 24.19 12.68 -38.12
N ASP A 67 25.44 12.20 -38.14
CA ASP A 67 26.19 11.92 -39.37
C ASP A 67 25.76 10.60 -40.06
N ASP A 68 25.09 9.68 -39.34
CA ASP A 68 24.57 8.41 -39.89
C ASP A 68 23.07 8.23 -39.64
N GLU A 69 22.27 8.96 -40.41
CA GLU A 69 20.80 8.94 -40.35
C GLU A 69 20.21 7.55 -40.63
N THR A 70 20.85 6.79 -41.52
CA THR A 70 20.44 5.43 -41.92
C THR A 70 20.65 4.40 -40.82
N GLU A 71 21.82 4.40 -40.19
CA GLU A 71 22.13 3.50 -39.07
C GLU A 71 21.24 3.83 -37.86
N LEU A 72 21.02 5.13 -37.59
CA LEU A 72 20.11 5.59 -36.55
C LEU A 72 18.68 5.08 -36.78
N ALA A 73 18.16 5.19 -38.00
CA ALA A 73 16.82 4.71 -38.35
C ALA A 73 16.68 3.21 -38.09
N HIS A 74 17.66 2.40 -38.51
CA HIS A 74 17.65 0.95 -38.29
C HIS A 74 17.72 0.56 -36.81
N ILE A 75 18.55 1.24 -36.02
CA ILE A 75 18.67 0.96 -34.57
C ILE A 75 17.37 1.31 -33.85
N VAL A 76 16.76 2.46 -34.18
CA VAL A 76 15.50 2.90 -33.58
C VAL A 76 14.36 1.95 -33.99
N GLU A 77 14.30 1.53 -35.25
CA GLU A 77 13.32 0.57 -35.73
C GLU A 77 13.42 -0.77 -34.97
N ALA A 78 14.63 -1.32 -34.81
CA ALA A 78 14.86 -2.55 -34.07
C ALA A 78 14.44 -2.43 -32.59
N ALA A 79 14.80 -1.31 -31.94
CA ALA A 79 14.43 -1.06 -30.54
C ALA A 79 12.91 -0.91 -30.35
N VAL A 80 12.23 -0.23 -31.28
CA VAL A 80 10.76 -0.08 -31.26
C VAL A 80 10.08 -1.41 -31.53
N ALA A 81 10.58 -2.21 -32.47
CA ALA A 81 10.07 -3.55 -32.75
C ALA A 81 10.22 -4.47 -31.53
N GLU A 82 11.36 -4.44 -30.83
CA GLU A 82 11.57 -5.19 -29.59
C GLU A 82 10.59 -4.75 -28.49
N LEU A 83 10.36 -3.44 -28.34
CA LEU A 83 9.41 -2.92 -27.36
C LEU A 83 7.96 -3.27 -27.68
N ALA A 84 7.58 -3.30 -28.96
CA ALA A 84 6.25 -3.70 -29.42
C ALA A 84 6.04 -5.22 -29.35
N ALA A 85 7.11 -6.00 -29.52
CA ALA A 85 7.09 -7.46 -29.42
C ALA A 85 7.08 -7.96 -27.97
N LYS A 86 7.46 -7.12 -26.99
CA LYS A 86 7.25 -7.44 -25.58
C LYS A 86 5.74 -7.57 -25.36
N PRO A 87 5.23 -8.76 -25.05
CA PRO A 87 3.83 -8.87 -24.69
C PRO A 87 3.63 -7.91 -23.53
N GLY A 88 2.59 -7.06 -23.63
CA GLY A 88 2.10 -6.35 -22.45
C GLY A 88 1.89 -7.37 -21.33
N HIS A 89 1.67 -6.92 -20.09
CA HIS A 89 1.11 -7.81 -19.07
C HIS A 89 -0.35 -8.18 -19.47
N VAL A 90 -0.48 -8.89 -20.58
CA VAL A 90 -1.66 -9.60 -21.01
C VAL A 90 -1.66 -10.79 -20.07
N LEU A 91 -2.56 -10.72 -19.11
CA LEU A 91 -2.89 -11.85 -18.25
C LEU A 91 -3.01 -13.07 -19.16
N ALA A 92 -2.22 -14.11 -18.88
CA ALA A 92 -2.24 -15.32 -19.68
C ALA A 92 -3.68 -15.83 -19.72
N GLU A 93 -4.25 -15.91 -20.94
CA GLU A 93 -5.58 -16.44 -21.14
C GLU A 93 -5.50 -17.95 -20.89
N VAL A 94 -5.93 -18.36 -19.69
CA VAL A 94 -5.98 -19.77 -19.32
C VAL A 94 -7.19 -20.36 -20.02
N SER A 95 -6.97 -21.17 -21.06
CA SER A 95 -8.02 -21.97 -21.67
C SER A 95 -8.59 -22.95 -20.65
N VAL A 96 -9.75 -22.62 -20.08
CA VAL A 96 -10.47 -23.51 -19.17
C VAL A 96 -11.35 -24.44 -20.02
N GLU A 97 -10.94 -25.70 -20.16
CA GLU A 97 -11.70 -26.72 -20.92
C GLU A 97 -13.08 -27.03 -20.31
N LYS A 98 -13.29 -26.67 -19.05
CA LYS A 98 -14.54 -26.87 -18.32
C LYS A 98 -15.21 -25.53 -18.03
N PRO A 99 -16.55 -25.46 -17.98
CA PRO A 99 -17.24 -24.26 -17.51
C PRO A 99 -16.68 -23.85 -16.14
N VAL A 100 -16.37 -22.55 -15.98
CA VAL A 100 -15.93 -22.00 -14.69
C VAL A 100 -17.04 -22.26 -13.66
N GLU A 101 -16.83 -23.22 -12.77
CA GLU A 101 -17.70 -23.42 -11.61
C GLU A 101 -17.48 -22.26 -10.63
N VAL A 102 -18.36 -21.26 -10.72
CA VAL A 102 -18.44 -20.21 -9.72
C VAL A 102 -19.06 -20.81 -8.47
N SER A 103 -18.24 -21.35 -7.57
CA SER A 103 -18.69 -21.78 -6.25
C SER A 103 -19.24 -20.57 -5.49
N ARG A 104 -20.56 -20.50 -5.38
CA ARG A 104 -21.24 -19.50 -4.54
C ARG A 104 -21.21 -19.87 -3.05
N GLY A 105 -20.49 -20.94 -2.69
CA GLY A 105 -20.54 -21.57 -1.37
C GLY A 105 -21.94 -22.09 -1.04
N ALA A 106 -22.07 -22.81 0.08
CA ALA A 106 -23.37 -23.23 0.60
C ALA A 106 -24.17 -22.05 1.23
N GLY A 107 -23.64 -20.82 1.19
CA GLY A 107 -24.10 -19.70 1.99
C GLY A 107 -23.72 -19.84 3.47
N LEU A 108 -24.17 -18.88 4.30
CA LEU A 108 -23.94 -18.88 5.75
C LEU A 108 -24.89 -19.81 6.53
N GLY A 109 -25.76 -20.54 5.83
CA GLY A 109 -26.81 -21.36 6.45
C GLY A 109 -27.91 -20.55 7.12
N GLN A 110 -28.71 -21.21 7.96
CA GLN A 110 -29.75 -20.55 8.75
C GLN A 110 -29.16 -19.79 9.94
N SER A 111 -29.66 -18.58 10.19
CA SER A 111 -29.28 -17.79 11.36
C SER A 111 -29.71 -18.49 12.64
N VAL A 112 -28.75 -18.68 13.55
CA VAL A 112 -29.01 -19.24 14.88
C VAL A 112 -29.48 -18.12 15.81
N GLY A 113 -30.45 -18.39 16.67
CA GLY A 113 -30.89 -17.42 17.69
C GLY A 113 -29.74 -17.04 18.63
N ILE A 114 -29.73 -15.80 19.14
CA ILE A 114 -28.61 -15.25 19.94
C ILE A 114 -28.22 -16.15 21.11
N GLU A 115 -29.19 -16.69 21.84
CA GLU A 115 -28.93 -17.53 23.02
C GLU A 115 -28.30 -18.87 22.65
N GLU A 116 -28.83 -19.54 21.64
CA GLU A 116 -28.26 -20.79 21.12
C GLU A 116 -26.87 -20.54 20.49
N GLY A 117 -26.68 -19.39 19.83
CA GLY A 117 -25.40 -18.97 19.30
C GLY A 117 -24.35 -18.80 20.41
N ARG A 118 -24.71 -18.14 21.52
CA ARG A 118 -23.83 -18.00 22.70
C ARG A 118 -23.48 -19.34 23.31
N ARG A 119 -24.48 -20.20 23.53
CA ARG A 119 -24.25 -21.55 24.07
C ARG A 119 -23.27 -22.36 23.21
N ARG A 120 -23.44 -22.34 21.88
CA ARG A 120 -22.52 -23.01 20.96
C ARG A 120 -21.12 -22.39 21.01
N LEU A 121 -21.03 -21.06 21.04
CA LEU A 121 -19.74 -20.39 21.16
C LEU A 121 -19.03 -20.77 22.47
N ASP A 122 -19.76 -20.87 23.58
CA ASP A 122 -19.19 -21.27 24.88
C ASP A 122 -18.67 -22.72 24.86
N GLU A 123 -19.29 -23.63 24.09
CA GLU A 123 -18.82 -25.00 23.91
C GLU A 123 -17.48 -25.09 23.17
N PHE A 124 -17.23 -24.17 22.22
CA PHE A 124 -15.98 -24.13 21.44
C PHE A 124 -14.94 -23.15 22.00
N ALA A 125 -15.34 -22.19 22.83
CA ALA A 125 -14.46 -21.13 23.31
C ALA A 125 -13.46 -21.66 24.34
N THR A 126 -12.17 -21.59 24.01
CA THR A 126 -11.10 -21.89 24.97
C THR A 126 -10.70 -20.61 25.72
N PRO A 127 -10.75 -20.59 27.07
CA PRO A 127 -10.25 -19.47 27.85
C PRO A 127 -8.77 -19.21 27.54
N THR A 128 -8.48 -18.07 26.92
CA THR A 128 -7.13 -17.68 26.51
C THR A 128 -6.70 -16.43 27.26
N ARG A 129 -5.43 -16.37 27.68
CA ARG A 129 -4.93 -15.17 28.39
C ARG A 129 -4.85 -14.01 27.41
N ILE A 130 -4.96 -12.79 27.92
CA ILE A 130 -4.92 -11.59 27.06
C ILE A 130 -3.55 -11.47 26.41
N GLU A 131 -2.49 -11.78 27.16
CA GLU A 131 -1.11 -11.70 26.68
C GLU A 131 -0.84 -12.61 25.48
N ASP A 132 -1.53 -13.75 25.39
CA ASP A 132 -1.27 -14.79 24.37
C ASP A 132 -1.68 -14.32 22.97
N TRP A 133 -2.69 -13.44 22.86
CA TRP A 133 -3.18 -12.93 21.57
C TRP A 133 -2.95 -11.43 21.38
N ALA A 134 -2.93 -10.64 22.46
CA ALA A 134 -2.74 -9.20 22.38
C ALA A 134 -1.26 -8.79 22.37
N GLY A 135 -0.35 -9.74 22.60
CA GLY A 135 1.07 -9.49 22.82
C GLY A 135 1.36 -8.92 24.21
N PRO A 136 2.56 -8.34 24.42
CA PRO A 136 2.92 -7.75 25.70
C PRO A 136 1.97 -6.63 26.12
N VAL A 137 1.35 -6.76 27.30
CA VAL A 137 0.45 -5.75 27.87
C VAL A 137 1.00 -5.22 29.19
N ALA A 138 0.62 -4.00 29.55
CA ALA A 138 1.00 -3.38 30.81
C ALA A 138 -0.18 -2.65 31.45
N GLY A 139 -0.21 -2.62 32.79
CA GLY A 139 -1.16 -1.79 33.53
C GLY A 139 -0.72 -0.32 33.58
N PRO A 140 -1.59 0.61 34.02
CA PRO A 140 -1.25 2.03 34.15
C PRO A 140 0.02 2.31 34.96
N GLY A 141 0.23 1.59 36.08
CA GLY A 141 1.40 1.78 36.93
C GLY A 141 2.71 1.30 36.29
N ASP A 142 2.65 0.26 35.46
CA ASP A 142 3.82 -0.25 34.75
C ASP A 142 4.17 0.65 33.56
N ILE A 143 3.17 1.19 32.87
CA ILE A 143 3.33 2.20 31.81
C ILE A 143 3.99 3.47 32.37
N GLU A 144 3.54 3.93 33.54
CA GLU A 144 4.12 5.08 34.22
C GLU A 144 5.60 4.86 34.56
N LYS A 145 5.96 3.69 35.09
CA LYS A 145 7.36 3.34 35.38
C LYS A 145 8.21 3.18 34.12
N LYS A 146 7.66 2.57 33.06
CA LYS A 146 8.40 2.21 31.85
C LYS A 146 8.59 3.40 30.89
N PHE A 147 7.57 4.24 30.76
CA PHE A 147 7.54 5.31 29.76
C PHE A 147 7.46 6.72 30.37
N GLY A 148 7.31 6.85 31.69
CA GLY A 148 7.10 8.14 32.35
C GLY A 148 5.72 8.75 32.08
N THR A 149 4.81 8.02 31.44
CA THR A 149 3.46 8.49 31.13
C THR A 149 2.59 8.44 32.37
N LYS A 150 2.18 9.60 32.87
CA LYS A 150 1.28 9.72 34.04
C LYS A 150 -0.03 8.96 33.80
N ARG A 151 -0.58 8.35 34.85
CA ARG A 151 -1.85 7.62 34.77
C ARG A 151 -3.02 8.47 34.29
N SER A 152 -3.06 9.75 34.65
CA SER A 152 -4.08 10.69 34.17
C SER A 152 -3.99 10.88 32.65
N THR A 153 -2.78 11.07 32.14
CA THR A 153 -2.53 11.19 30.69
C THR A 153 -2.95 9.93 29.95
N LEU A 154 -2.61 8.75 30.47
CA LEU A 154 -3.05 7.48 29.90
C LEU A 154 -4.58 7.34 29.93
N HIS A 155 -5.22 7.76 31.01
CA HIS A 155 -6.68 7.76 31.14
C HIS A 155 -7.34 8.68 30.10
N ASP A 156 -6.81 9.88 29.90
CA ASP A 156 -7.30 10.83 28.89
C ASP A 156 -7.12 10.28 27.47
N TRP A 157 -5.99 9.62 27.20
CA TRP A 157 -5.73 8.96 25.92
C TRP A 157 -6.70 7.81 25.65
N HIS A 158 -6.96 6.98 26.67
CA HIS A 158 -7.95 5.92 26.57
C HIS A 158 -9.36 6.47 26.33
N LYS A 159 -9.77 7.50 27.09
CA LYS A 159 -11.10 8.12 26.98
C LYS A 159 -11.39 8.68 25.59
N ARG A 160 -10.36 9.21 24.91
CA ARG A 160 -10.49 9.75 23.54
C ARG A 160 -10.20 8.73 22.42
N GLY A 161 -9.98 7.46 22.75
CA GLY A 161 -9.68 6.41 21.78
C GLY A 161 -8.25 6.44 21.19
N ALA A 162 -7.35 7.25 21.76
CA ALA A 162 -5.95 7.28 21.31
C ALA A 162 -5.16 6.04 21.75
N VAL A 163 -5.65 5.31 22.75
CA VAL A 163 -5.07 4.06 23.22
C VAL A 163 -6.21 3.06 23.40
N VAL A 164 -6.00 1.83 22.96
CA VAL A 164 -6.88 0.69 23.19
C VAL A 164 -6.56 0.06 24.54
N GLY A 165 -7.54 0.10 25.46
CA GLY A 165 -7.53 -0.62 26.72
C GLY A 165 -8.30 -1.93 26.61
N LEU A 166 -7.71 -3.03 27.07
CA LEU A 166 -8.32 -4.34 27.14
C LEU A 166 -8.69 -4.66 28.59
N LEU A 167 -9.92 -5.11 28.82
CA LEU A 167 -10.36 -5.54 30.14
C LEU A 167 -9.69 -6.87 30.53
N LYS A 168 -8.93 -6.85 31.62
CA LYS A 168 -8.36 -8.02 32.31
C LYS A 168 -9.19 -8.30 33.56
N GLY A 169 -10.00 -9.35 33.49
CA GLY A 169 -11.06 -9.59 34.48
C GLY A 169 -12.20 -8.57 34.34
N GLU A 170 -12.85 -8.22 35.44
CA GLU A 170 -14.08 -7.41 35.39
C GLU A 170 -13.84 -5.90 35.29
N ARG A 171 -12.75 -5.38 35.88
CA ARG A 171 -12.59 -3.93 36.11
C ARG A 171 -11.24 -3.35 35.69
N LYS A 172 -10.20 -4.18 35.57
CA LYS A 172 -8.83 -3.68 35.34
C LYS A 172 -8.59 -3.58 33.84
N HIS A 173 -8.10 -2.44 33.38
CA HIS A 173 -7.63 -2.29 32.00
C HIS A 173 -6.13 -2.55 31.93
N VAL A 174 -5.74 -3.33 30.93
CA VAL A 174 -4.36 -3.48 30.48
C VAL A 174 -4.23 -2.94 29.07
N PHE A 175 -3.07 -2.42 28.75
CA PHE A 175 -2.82 -1.73 27.49
C PHE A 175 -1.72 -2.47 26.75
N PRO A 176 -1.98 -2.97 25.54
CA PRO A 176 -0.95 -3.53 24.68
C PRO A 176 0.20 -2.53 24.45
N LEU A 177 1.43 -2.99 24.60
CA LEU A 177 2.61 -2.13 24.52
C LEU A 177 2.96 -1.73 23.08
N ALA A 178 2.56 -2.53 22.09
CA ALA A 178 2.89 -2.30 20.69
C ALA A 178 2.25 -1.03 20.08
N GLN A 179 1.25 -0.45 20.76
CA GLN A 179 0.61 0.81 20.35
C GLN A 179 1.33 2.07 20.82
N PHE A 180 2.45 1.93 21.54
CA PHE A 180 3.25 3.06 22.00
C PHE A 180 4.55 3.16 21.21
N VAL A 181 4.90 4.39 20.80
CA VAL A 181 6.19 4.78 20.24
C VAL A 181 6.76 5.85 21.18
N ASP A 182 7.91 5.58 21.79
CA ASP A 182 8.56 6.48 22.76
C ASP A 182 7.62 6.98 23.89
N GLY A 183 6.73 6.10 24.35
CA GLY A 183 5.77 6.40 25.42
C GLY A 183 4.56 7.24 25.00
N ARG A 184 4.40 7.53 23.70
CA ARG A 184 3.24 8.19 23.09
C ARG A 184 2.40 7.18 22.30
N PRO A 185 1.07 7.34 22.22
CA PRO A 185 0.26 6.50 21.36
C PRO A 185 0.63 6.73 19.89
N VAL A 186 0.53 5.67 19.09
CA VAL A 186 0.61 5.77 17.63
C VAL A 186 -0.47 6.75 17.13
N GLU A 187 -0.11 7.61 16.18
CA GLU A 187 -1.02 8.59 15.60
C GLU A 187 -2.14 7.91 14.79
N GLY A 188 -3.30 8.56 14.68
CA GLY A 188 -4.45 8.01 13.93
C GLY A 188 -5.31 7.00 14.69
N MET A 189 -4.88 6.52 15.86
CA MET A 189 -5.65 5.59 16.70
C MET A 189 -7.08 6.07 17.03
N PRO A 190 -7.35 7.35 17.36
CA PRO A 190 -8.71 7.83 17.61
C PRO A 190 -9.66 7.62 16.43
N GLN A 191 -9.18 7.80 15.20
CA GLN A 191 -9.97 7.64 13.99
C GLN A 191 -10.32 6.16 13.76
N VAL A 192 -9.33 5.27 13.87
CA VAL A 192 -9.53 3.83 13.71
C VAL A 192 -10.47 3.27 14.78
N THR A 193 -10.26 3.64 16.04
CA THR A 193 -11.10 3.16 17.16
C THR A 193 -12.53 3.69 17.09
N LYS A 194 -12.75 4.86 16.48
CA LYS A 194 -14.09 5.42 16.23
C LYS A 194 -14.87 4.61 15.18
N ILE A 195 -14.21 4.11 14.13
CA ILE A 195 -14.83 3.25 13.12
C ILE A 195 -15.21 1.90 13.76
N ILE A 196 -14.26 1.23 14.40
CA ILE A 196 -14.43 -0.16 14.88
C ILE A 196 -15.29 -0.25 16.16
N ARG A 197 -15.23 0.79 17.02
CA ARG A 197 -15.96 0.96 18.30
C ARG A 197 -15.66 -0.06 19.41
N ASN A 198 -15.48 -1.34 19.08
CA ASN A 198 -15.15 -2.38 20.04
C ASN A 198 -13.63 -2.44 20.29
N PRO A 199 -13.13 -2.26 21.53
CA PRO A 199 -11.69 -2.25 21.82
C PRO A 199 -10.97 -3.56 21.48
N ARG A 200 -11.63 -4.71 21.71
CA ARG A 200 -11.03 -6.02 21.45
C ARG A 200 -10.92 -6.26 19.95
N SER A 201 -11.98 -6.00 19.20
CA SER A 201 -11.98 -6.10 17.73
C SER A 201 -10.99 -5.12 17.11
N ALA A 202 -10.92 -3.89 17.63
CA ALA A 202 -9.96 -2.89 17.16
C ALA A 202 -8.51 -3.38 17.34
N TRP A 203 -8.17 -3.92 18.52
CA TRP A 203 -6.83 -4.45 18.75
C TRP A 203 -6.52 -5.65 17.85
N GLN A 204 -7.44 -6.62 17.75
CA GLN A 204 -7.25 -7.79 16.88
C GLN A 204 -7.07 -7.39 15.43
N TRP A 205 -7.82 -6.40 14.95
CA TRP A 205 -7.70 -5.92 13.59
C TRP A 205 -6.36 -5.21 13.35
N LEU A 206 -5.92 -4.37 14.29
CA LEU A 206 -4.67 -3.62 14.22
C LEU A 206 -3.41 -4.49 14.12
N ILE A 207 -3.40 -5.65 14.80
CA ILE A 207 -2.22 -6.54 14.86
C ILE A 207 -2.22 -7.63 13.78
N GLN A 208 -3.31 -7.79 13.03
CA GLN A 208 -3.41 -8.81 12.00
C GLN A 208 -2.99 -8.25 10.63
N PRO A 209 -2.19 -8.99 9.85
CA PRO A 209 -1.81 -8.56 8.52
C PRO A 209 -3.03 -8.49 7.60
N LYS A 210 -3.11 -7.43 6.81
CA LYS A 210 -4.16 -7.19 5.82
C LYS A 210 -3.54 -7.14 4.43
N PRO A 211 -3.94 -8.04 3.53
CA PRO A 211 -3.45 -8.03 2.14
C PRO A 211 -3.71 -6.70 1.42
N SER A 212 -4.77 -5.98 1.80
CA SER A 212 -5.16 -4.69 1.21
C SER A 212 -4.15 -3.56 1.42
N ILE A 213 -3.37 -3.60 2.50
CA ILE A 213 -2.40 -2.55 2.88
C ILE A 213 -0.99 -3.12 3.11
N GLY A 214 -0.72 -4.34 2.62
CA GLY A 214 0.61 -4.94 2.60
C GLY A 214 1.26 -5.21 3.96
N GLY A 215 0.50 -5.29 5.06
CA GLY A 215 1.04 -5.44 6.40
C GLY A 215 -0.01 -5.33 7.50
N THR A 216 0.41 -5.19 8.76
CA THR A 216 -0.53 -4.90 9.85
C THR A 216 -0.95 -3.43 9.79
N PRO A 217 -2.21 -3.10 10.13
CA PRO A 217 -2.61 -1.70 10.23
C PRO A 217 -1.78 -0.92 11.25
N LEU A 218 -1.37 -1.55 12.35
CA LEU A 218 -0.54 -0.91 13.38
C LEU A 218 0.84 -0.48 12.85
N ASP A 219 1.47 -1.31 12.02
CA ASP A 219 2.78 -0.96 11.44
C ASP A 219 2.63 0.11 10.37
N ASN A 220 1.57 0.08 9.57
CA ASN A 220 1.25 1.14 8.62
C ASN A 220 1.02 2.49 9.31
N LEU A 221 0.30 2.52 10.44
CA LEU A 221 0.14 3.74 11.23
C LEU A 221 1.49 4.28 11.75
N LYS A 222 2.40 3.40 12.17
CA LYS A 222 3.76 3.81 12.59
C LYS A 222 4.60 4.37 11.44
N MET A 223 4.34 3.93 10.21
CA MET A 223 4.98 4.44 8.99
C MET A 223 4.34 5.75 8.48
N GLY A 224 3.24 6.19 9.08
CA GLY A 224 2.51 7.40 8.66
C GLY A 224 1.47 7.16 7.55
N ASN A 225 1.18 5.90 7.20
CA ASN A 225 0.20 5.54 6.18
C ASN A 225 -1.22 5.54 6.74
N LEU A 226 -1.66 6.69 7.27
CA LEU A 226 -2.96 6.81 7.95
C LEU A 226 -4.13 6.58 7.00
N ASP A 227 -4.11 7.21 5.82
CA ASP A 227 -5.24 7.18 4.89
C ASP A 227 -5.55 5.75 4.41
N GLU A 228 -4.51 4.97 4.08
CA GLU A 228 -4.65 3.56 3.70
C GLU A 228 -5.28 2.71 4.81
N VAL A 229 -4.91 2.98 6.06
CA VAL A 229 -5.46 2.29 7.23
C VAL A 229 -6.92 2.69 7.46
N LEU A 230 -7.29 3.96 7.27
CA LEU A 230 -8.67 4.41 7.41
C LEU A 230 -9.56 3.84 6.31
N ASP A 231 -9.10 3.82 5.06
CA ASP A 231 -9.82 3.20 3.94
C ASP A 231 -10.04 1.71 4.16
N ALA A 232 -9.04 1.01 4.72
CA ALA A 232 -9.17 -0.39 5.09
C ALA A 232 -10.14 -0.60 6.26
N ALA A 233 -10.11 0.26 7.27
CA ALA A 233 -11.02 0.17 8.41
C ALA A 233 -12.48 0.41 8.00
N GLU A 234 -12.73 1.40 7.15
CA GLU A 234 -14.07 1.71 6.64
C GLU A 234 -14.60 0.58 5.75
N ARG A 235 -13.76 -0.06 4.95
CA ARG A 235 -14.16 -1.24 4.16
C ARG A 235 -14.59 -2.42 5.03
N ASP A 236 -13.90 -2.63 6.14
CA ASP A 236 -14.08 -3.82 6.98
C ASP A 236 -15.19 -3.63 8.04
N PHE A 237 -15.47 -2.39 8.47
CA PHE A 237 -16.39 -2.08 9.57
C PHE A 237 -17.38 -0.94 9.31
N GLY A 238 -17.26 -0.21 8.19
CA GLY A 238 -18.17 0.87 7.80
C GLY A 238 -19.54 0.40 7.33
#